data_AF-A0A9X2PIA7-F1
#
_entry.id   AF-A0A9X2PIA7-F1
#
_cell.length_a   1.000
_cell.length_b   1.000
_cell.length_c   1.000
_cell.angle_alpha   90.00
_cell.angle_beta   90.00
_cell.angle_gamma   90.00
#
_symmetry.space_group_name_H-M   'P 1'
#
loop_
_entity.id
_entity.type
_entity.pdbx_description
1 polymer ?
#
loop_
_entity_poly.entity_id
_entity_poly.type
_entity_poly.pdbx_seq_one_letter_code
_entity_poly.pdbx_strand_id
1 'polypeptide(L)'
;MKVDTIDERLALFGRMLEQAGVDVDSPTLSERELRAAVQRCLGCQAGDECRAWVAEASENQPPPGFCRNVEPFARWAERQADIEFASLSEAVCSLDAAGSGS
;
A
#
# COMPACT_ATOMS: atom_id res chain seq x y z
N MET A 1 7.51 22.90 -16.42
CA MET A 1 7.62 21.76 -15.48
C MET A 1 7.05 22.23 -14.16
N LYS A 2 5.88 21.72 -13.75
CA LYS A 2 5.32 22.05 -12.44
C LYS A 2 6.07 21.23 -11.40
N VAL A 3 6.71 21.93 -10.46
CA VAL A 3 7.35 21.28 -9.32
C VAL A 3 6.33 21.29 -8.20
N ASP A 4 5.94 20.10 -7.74
CA ASP A 4 5.06 19.96 -6.59
C ASP A 4 5.78 20.43 -5.33
N THR A 5 5.04 21.03 -4.41
CA THR A 5 5.54 21.22 -3.04
C THR A 5 5.76 19.86 -2.38
N ILE A 6 6.58 19.83 -1.32
CA ILE A 6 6.79 18.61 -0.54
C ILE A 6 5.45 18.06 -0.04
N ASP A 7 4.59 18.93 0.50
CA ASP A 7 3.30 18.54 1.06
C ASP A 7 2.36 17.97 -0.01
N GLU A 8 2.25 18.60 -1.18
CA GLU A 8 1.46 18.07 -2.30
C GLU A 8 1.96 16.70 -2.75
N ARG A 9 3.28 16.50 -2.79
CA ARG A 9 3.88 15.23 -3.18
C ARG A 9 3.69 14.15 -2.12
N LEU A 10 3.76 14.49 -0.84
CA LEU A 10 3.47 13.55 0.27
C LEU A 10 2.00 13.15 0.30
N ALA A 11 1.09 14.11 0.06
CA ALA A 11 -0.34 13.81 -0.06
C ALA A 11 -0.61 12.85 -1.24
N LEU A 12 -0.01 13.10 -2.40
CA LEU A 12 -0.12 12.20 -3.56
C LEU A 12 0.41 10.80 -3.24
N PHE A 13 1.56 10.71 -2.57
CA PHE A 13 2.14 9.43 -2.15
C PHE A 13 1.22 8.66 -1.20
N GLY A 14 0.59 9.33 -0.24
CA GLY A 14 -0.40 8.73 0.66
C GLY A 14 -1.60 8.17 -0.09
N ARG A 15 -2.17 8.93 -1.03
CA ARG A 15 -3.28 8.47 -1.87
C ARG A 15 -2.91 7.24 -2.71
N MET A 16 -1.67 7.17 -3.20
CA MET A 16 -1.22 6.00 -3.93
C MET A 16 -1.08 4.76 -3.05
N LEU A 17 -0.69 4.92 -1.77
CA LEU A 17 -0.66 3.80 -0.81
C LEU A 17 -2.06 3.28 -0.51
N GLU A 18 -3.00 4.20 -0.24
CA GLU A 18 -4.41 3.87 -0.01
C GLU A 18 -4.98 3.06 -1.18
N GLN A 19 -4.78 3.51 -2.42
CA GLN A 19 -5.26 2.79 -3.60
C GLN A 19 -4.54 1.48 -3.85
N ALA A 20 -3.28 1.36 -3.43
CA ALA A 20 -2.54 0.10 -3.50
C ALA A 20 -2.93 -0.90 -2.40
N GLY A 21 -3.85 -0.53 -1.49
CA GLY A 21 -4.23 -1.38 -0.37
C GLY A 21 -3.13 -1.53 0.67
N VAL A 22 -2.22 -0.55 0.77
CA VAL A 22 -1.13 -0.56 1.74
C VAL A 22 -1.52 0.23 2.97
N ASP A 23 -1.68 -0.46 4.09
CA ASP A 23 -1.81 0.15 5.41
C ASP A 23 -0.44 0.61 5.93
N VAL A 24 -0.32 1.90 6.24
CA VAL A 24 0.92 2.50 6.76
C VAL A 24 1.17 2.19 8.23
N ASP A 25 0.13 1.85 8.98
CA ASP A 25 0.20 1.49 10.40
C ASP A 25 0.44 -0.02 10.59
N SER A 26 0.51 -0.78 9.49
CA SER A 26 0.80 -2.21 9.53
C SER A 26 2.16 -2.49 10.19
N PRO A 27 2.24 -3.45 11.13
CA PRO A 27 3.50 -3.83 11.76
C PRO A 27 4.52 -4.43 10.78
N THR A 28 4.09 -4.82 9.58
CA THR A 28 4.97 -5.33 8.52
C THR A 28 5.68 -4.22 7.74
N LEU A 29 5.24 -2.97 7.88
CA LEU A 29 5.83 -1.85 7.20
C LEU A 29 6.88 -1.20 8.09
N SER A 30 8.15 -1.34 7.74
CA SER A 30 9.20 -0.69 8.51
C SER A 30 9.27 0.81 8.19
N GLU A 31 9.45 1.64 9.22
CA GLU A 31 9.61 3.09 9.08
C GLU A 31 10.74 3.45 8.11
N ARG A 32 11.83 2.65 8.13
CA ARG A 32 12.97 2.81 7.23
C ARG A 32 12.60 2.57 5.77
N GLU A 33 11.83 1.52 5.47
CA GLU A 33 11.37 1.24 4.10
C GLU A 33 10.42 2.33 3.60
N LEU A 34 9.48 2.76 4.45
CA LEU A 34 8.53 3.83 4.14
C LEU A 34 9.26 5.14 3.83
N ARG A 35 10.19 5.55 4.70
CA ARG A 35 11.02 6.75 4.50
C ARG A 35 11.80 6.70 3.19
N ALA A 36 12.38 5.55 2.85
CA ALA A 36 13.10 5.39 1.59
C ALA A 36 12.17 5.49 0.37
N ALA A 37 10.94 4.99 0.46
CA ALA A 37 9.95 5.11 -0.61
C ALA A 37 9.47 6.55 -0.81
N VAL A 38 9.23 7.27 0.29
CA VAL A 38 8.92 8.70 0.27
C VAL A 38 10.03 9.48 -0.44
N GLN A 39 11.30 9.23 -0.08
CA GLN A 39 12.44 9.90 -0.73
C GLN A 39 12.51 9.62 -2.24
N ARG A 40 12.25 8.38 -2.68
CA ARG A 40 12.17 8.04 -4.12
C ARG A 40 11.03 8.77 -4.82
N CYS A 41 9.89 8.90 -4.15
CA CYS A 41 8.70 9.59 -4.66
C CYS A 41 8.94 11.11 -4.79
N LEU A 42 9.53 11.74 -3.76
CA LEU A 42 9.88 13.16 -3.75
C LEU A 42 10.81 13.53 -4.91
N GLY A 43 11.75 12.66 -5.30
CA GLY A 43 12.63 12.87 -6.44
C GLY A 43 12.06 12.46 -7.81
N CYS A 44 10.85 11.89 -7.87
CA CYS A 44 10.24 11.41 -9.11
C CYS A 44 9.69 12.56 -9.95
N GLN A 45 9.82 12.44 -11.28
CA GLN A 45 9.32 13.42 -12.24
C GLN A 45 7.94 13.07 -12.83
N ALA A 46 7.45 11.85 -12.60
CA ALA A 46 6.17 11.36 -13.15
C ALA A 46 4.94 11.75 -12.30
N GLY A 47 4.92 12.99 -11.80
CA GLY A 47 3.91 13.45 -10.85
C GLY A 47 2.51 13.60 -11.45
N ASP A 48 2.43 14.01 -12.70
CA ASP A 48 1.16 14.18 -13.42
C ASP A 48 0.54 12.81 -13.74
N GLU A 49 1.36 11.83 -14.11
CA GLU A 49 0.97 10.45 -14.36
C GLU A 49 0.47 9.77 -13.09
N CYS A 50 1.14 9.99 -11.95
CA CYS A 50 0.66 9.56 -10.64
C CYS A 50 -0.74 10.13 -10.34
N ARG A 51 -0.96 11.44 -10.59
CA ARG A 51 -2.28 12.07 -10.37
C ARG A 51 -3.36 11.50 -11.26
N ALA A 52 -3.06 11.29 -12.54
CA ALA A 52 -4.00 10.70 -13.50
C ALA A 52 -4.39 9.28 -13.05
N TRP A 53 -3.42 8.46 -12.67
CA TRP A 53 -3.68 7.13 -12.13
C TRP A 53 -4.54 7.19 -10.85
N VAL A 54 -4.21 8.08 -9.91
CA VAL A 54 -5.00 8.23 -8.67
C VAL A 54 -6.44 8.67 -8.95
N ALA A 55 -6.68 9.49 -9.98
CA ALA A 55 -8.03 9.93 -10.32
C ALA A 55 -8.91 8.80 -10.87
N GLU A 56 -8.30 7.76 -11.46
CA GLU A 56 -8.99 6.66 -12.15
C GLU A 56 -9.01 5.35 -11.36
N ALA A 57 -8.03 5.15 -10.48
CA ALA A 57 -7.86 3.89 -9.76
C ALA A 57 -8.95 3.66 -8.70
N SER A 58 -9.51 2.46 -8.71
CA SER A 58 -10.32 1.95 -7.60
C SER A 58 -9.44 1.56 -6.42
N GLU A 59 -10.05 1.22 -5.29
CA GLU A 59 -9.34 0.64 -4.15
C GLU A 59 -8.66 -0.69 -4.52
N ASN A 60 -7.56 -0.99 -3.83
CA ASN A 60 -6.74 -2.20 -3.95
C ASN A 60 -6.25 -2.50 -5.38
N GLN A 61 -5.92 -1.47 -6.15
CA GLN A 61 -5.31 -1.61 -7.47
C GLN A 61 -3.79 -1.68 -7.37
N PRO A 62 -3.14 -2.56 -8.17
CA PRO A 62 -1.70 -2.60 -8.20
C PRO A 62 -1.14 -1.23 -8.63
N PRO A 63 -0.01 -0.80 -8.05
CA PRO A 63 0.62 0.46 -8.43
C PRO A 63 0.98 0.44 -9.92
N PRO A 64 0.98 1.60 -10.60
CA PRO A 64 1.25 1.63 -12.03
C PRO A 64 2.72 1.32 -12.29
N GLY A 65 2.99 0.61 -13.40
CA GLY A 65 4.34 0.12 -13.72
C GLY A 65 5.42 1.19 -13.91
N PHE A 66 5.05 2.46 -14.12
CA PHE A 66 6.01 3.58 -14.17
C PHE A 66 6.44 4.06 -12.78
N CYS A 67 5.73 3.67 -11.71
CA CYS A 67 6.01 4.13 -10.36
C CYS A 67 7.35 3.58 -9.87
N ARG A 68 8.25 4.46 -9.41
CA ARG A 68 9.53 4.08 -8.79
C ARG A 68 9.39 3.27 -7.49
N ASN A 69 8.17 3.15 -6.98
CA ASN A 69 7.84 2.39 -5.78
C ASN A 69 6.89 1.22 -6.07
N VAL A 70 6.76 0.78 -7.33
CA VAL A 70 5.87 -0.34 -7.68
C VAL A 70 6.23 -1.61 -6.91
N GLU A 71 7.51 -2.00 -6.86
CA GLU A 71 7.92 -3.21 -6.13
C GLU A 71 7.80 -3.06 -4.61
N PRO A 72 8.21 -1.95 -3.98
CA PRO A 72 7.91 -1.71 -2.56
C PRO A 72 6.42 -1.87 -2.23
N PHE A 73 5.54 -1.23 -2.99
CA PHE A 73 4.10 -1.25 -2.72
C PHE A 73 3.51 -2.65 -2.88
N ALA A 74 3.83 -3.33 -4.00
CA ALA A 74 3.36 -4.69 -4.25
C ALA A 74 3.77 -5.64 -3.11
N ARG A 75 5.05 -5.60 -2.71
CA ARG A 75 5.56 -6.41 -1.61
C ARG A 75 4.88 -6.10 -0.27
N TRP A 76 4.51 -4.84 -0.01
CA TRP A 76 3.82 -4.47 1.23
C TRP A 76 2.39 -5.00 1.24
N ALA A 77 1.66 -4.82 0.14
CA ALA A 77 0.32 -5.37 -0.02
C ALA A 77 0.31 -6.90 0.13
N GLU A 78 1.27 -7.59 -0.48
CA GLU A 78 1.45 -9.05 -0.33
C GLU A 78 1.66 -9.47 1.13
N ARG A 79 2.61 -8.83 1.84
CA ARG A 79 2.86 -9.14 3.27
C ARG A 79 1.64 -8.89 4.16
N GLN A 80 0.85 -7.87 3.84
CA GLN A 80 -0.34 -7.53 4.61
C GLN A 80 -1.47 -8.53 4.34
N ALA A 81 -1.68 -8.92 3.07
CA ALA A 81 -2.62 -9.96 2.69
C ALA A 81 -2.26 -11.31 3.34
N ASP A 82 -0.98 -11.66 3.41
CA ASP A 82 -0.52 -12.89 4.10
C ASP A 82 -0.92 -12.91 5.58
N ILE A 83 -0.78 -11.78 6.28
CA ILE A 83 -1.18 -11.66 7.69
C ILE A 83 -2.69 -11.72 7.85
N GLU A 84 -3.43 -10.99 7.02
CA GLU A 84 -4.89 -11.00 7.06
C GLU A 84 -5.43 -12.42 6.83
N PHE A 85 -4.87 -13.12 5.83
CA PHE A 85 -5.21 -14.50 5.54
C PHE A 85 -4.90 -15.43 6.72
N ALA A 86 -3.71 -15.31 7.33
CA ALA A 86 -3.36 -16.11 8.50
C ALA A 86 -4.32 -15.88 9.68
N SER A 87 -4.63 -14.62 9.97
CA SER A 87 -5.57 -14.22 11.03
C SER A 87 -6.98 -14.79 10.81
N LEU A 88 -7.50 -14.69 9.58
CA LEU A 88 -8.81 -15.23 9.21
C LEU A 88 -8.82 -16.77 9.29
N SER A 89 -7.76 -17.43 8.81
CA SER A 89 -7.64 -18.89 8.89
C SER A 89 -7.66 -19.37 10.34
N GLU A 90 -6.94 -18.70 11.24
CA GLU A 90 -6.95 -19.02 12.67
C GLU A 90 -8.34 -18.81 13.29
N ALA A 91 -9.00 -17.72 12.94
CA ALA A 91 -10.35 -17.43 13.41
C ALA A 91 -11.36 -18.51 12.97
N VAL A 92 -11.29 -18.96 11.71
CA VAL A 92 -12.13 -20.04 11.19
C VAL A 92 -11.88 -21.36 11.93
N CYS A 93 -10.61 -21.76 12.11
CA CYS A 93 -10.29 -22.98 12.84
C CYS A 93 -10.80 -22.95 14.30
N SER A 94 -10.77 -21.78 14.94
CA SER A 94 -11.30 -21.60 16.30
C SER A 94 -12.82 -21.78 16.37
N LEU A 95 -13.56 -21.33 15.35
CA LEU A 95 -15.01 -21.52 15.26
C LEU A 95 -15.40 -22.99 15.07
N ASP A 96 -14.69 -23.72 14.22
CA ASP A 96 -14.94 -25.16 14.00
C ASP A 96 -14.70 -26.00 15.27
N ALA A 97 -13.69 -25.64 16.06
CA ALA A 97 -13.41 -26.27 17.35
C ALA A 97 -14.53 -26.02 18.38
N ALA A 98 -15.19 -24.85 18.33
CA ALA A 98 -16.31 -24.51 19.21
C ALA A 98 -17.64 -25.17 18.77
N GLY A 99 -17.81 -25.47 17.48
CA GLY A 99 -19.03 -26.06 16.90
C GLY A 99 -19.14 -27.58 16.95
N SER A 100 -18.07 -28.29 17.31
CA SER A 100 -18.02 -29.77 17.30
C SER A 100 -18.56 -30.44 18.59
N GLY A 101 -19.17 -29.66 19.49
CA GLY A 101 -19.84 -30.14 20.70
C GLY A 101 -21.36 -30.00 20.59
N SER A 102 -22.04 -30.95 19.95
CA SER A 102 -23.49 -31.16 20.02
C SER A 102 -23.81 -32.63 19.95
#